data_AF-A0A9D6QKL3-F1
#
_entry.id   AF-A0A9D6QKL3-F1
#
_cell.length_a   1.000
_cell.length_b   1.000
_cell.length_c   1.000
_cell.angle_alpha   90.00
_cell.angle_beta   90.00
_cell.angle_gamma   90.00
#
_symmetry.space_group_name_H-M   'P 1'
#
loop_
_entity.id
_entity.type
_entity.pdbx_description
1 polymer ?
#
loop_
_entity_poly.entity_id
_entity_poly.type
_entity_poly.pdbx_seq_one_letter_code
_entity_poly.pdbx_strand_id
1 'polypeptide(L)'
;RSWAHHHANIFRGWRWFGLAVGEPHAYFWGRALDEAARRKASWRDRLFNRERCSAFTLDDARAREFYALARRRPMRFAYGYPSALAAFAGAIAGAGLDGRALGWRAAVTTAEVLHDHQRERIASVLGCAVADSYGCAEVGVAALECPEGSYHVPVESVVVEHVPGESGAHEVLLTDLHNYSQPVIRYRVGDTIDPAPGPCGCGRPLPVVGRVQGRAGGIVTLPDGRRINANLPSYVFKHHGREGTVREYQFVHFAGGRVELRITAGPAWNDAVRPRLAAEVREALGVDVDVRVVPRFERRGVGKHKDWVRAEEIGEG
;
A
#
# COMPACT_ATOMS: atom_id res chain seq x y z
N ARG A 1 -4.36 20.55 10.98
CA ARG A 1 -5.78 20.50 10.55
C ARG A 1 -6.01 19.38 9.54
N SER A 2 -5.24 19.27 8.44
CA SER A 2 -5.28 18.12 7.49
C SER A 2 -5.36 16.74 8.17
N TRP A 3 -4.48 16.42 9.12
CA TRP A 3 -4.51 15.14 9.85
C TRP A 3 -5.82 14.84 10.60
N ALA A 4 -6.58 15.85 11.03
CA ALA A 4 -7.88 15.64 11.68
C ALA A 4 -8.95 15.24 10.65
N HIS A 5 -8.98 15.92 9.50
CA HIS A 5 -9.89 15.59 8.38
C HIS A 5 -9.58 14.18 7.83
N HIS A 6 -8.30 13.84 7.68
CA HIS A 6 -7.88 12.50 7.27
C HIS A 6 -8.45 11.40 8.20
N HIS A 7 -8.27 11.53 9.52
CA HIS A 7 -8.81 10.55 10.46
C HIS A 7 -10.34 10.56 10.48
N ALA A 8 -10.99 11.72 10.36
CA ALA A 8 -12.44 11.82 10.27
C ALA A 8 -12.99 11.03 9.07
N ASN A 9 -12.33 11.12 7.91
CA ASN A 9 -12.68 10.33 6.72
C ASN A 9 -12.51 8.83 6.95
N ILE A 10 -11.39 8.40 7.54
CA ILE A 10 -11.18 6.98 7.90
C ILE A 10 -12.32 6.49 8.79
N PHE A 11 -12.63 7.24 9.85
CA PHE A 11 -13.69 6.88 10.79
C PHE A 11 -15.08 6.91 10.16
N ARG A 12 -15.33 7.80 9.20
CA ARG A 12 -16.56 7.82 8.40
C ARG A 12 -16.71 6.53 7.59
N GLY A 13 -15.63 6.07 6.94
CA GLY A 13 -15.61 4.78 6.23
C GLY A 13 -15.87 3.61 7.17
N TRP A 14 -15.20 3.58 8.33
CA TRP A 14 -15.41 2.55 9.36
C TRP A 14 -16.88 2.46 9.80
N ARG A 15 -17.53 3.61 10.00
CA ARG A 15 -18.95 3.66 10.38
C ARG A 15 -19.88 3.05 9.34
N TRP A 16 -19.53 3.05 8.06
CA TRP A 16 -20.33 2.40 7.01
C TRP A 16 -20.38 0.89 7.16
N PHE A 17 -19.41 0.30 7.85
CA PHE A 17 -19.36 -1.13 8.22
C PHE A 17 -19.77 -1.36 9.69
N GLY A 18 -20.43 -0.38 10.32
CA GLY A 18 -20.88 -0.48 11.71
C GLY A 18 -19.77 -0.40 12.75
N LEU A 19 -18.55 0.01 12.38
CA LEU A 19 -17.41 0.10 13.28
C LEU A 19 -17.35 1.49 13.94
N ALA A 20 -17.21 1.55 15.27
CA ALA A 20 -17.07 2.80 16.01
C ALA A 20 -15.61 3.17 16.28
N VAL A 21 -15.38 4.47 16.46
CA VAL A 21 -14.08 5.01 16.85
C VAL A 21 -13.70 4.48 18.23
N GLY A 22 -12.46 4.01 18.37
CA GLY A 22 -11.94 3.51 19.64
C GLY A 22 -12.33 2.06 19.96
N GLU A 23 -13.07 1.38 19.08
CA GLU A 23 -13.30 -0.05 19.26
C GLU A 23 -11.98 -0.84 19.21
N PRO A 24 -11.82 -1.87 20.07
CA PRO A 24 -10.61 -2.67 20.06
C PRO A 24 -10.43 -3.38 18.72
N HIS A 25 -9.24 -3.30 18.13
CA HIS A 25 -9.00 -3.89 16.81
C HIS A 25 -7.58 -4.41 16.62
N ALA A 26 -7.47 -5.38 15.72
CA ALA A 26 -6.18 -5.85 15.24
C ALA A 26 -5.60 -4.83 14.26
N TYR A 27 -4.30 -4.55 14.39
CA TYR A 27 -3.62 -3.55 13.58
C TYR A 27 -2.42 -4.18 12.86
N PHE A 28 -2.64 -4.57 11.61
CA PHE A 28 -1.66 -5.22 10.73
C PHE A 28 -0.79 -4.15 10.05
N TRP A 29 0.27 -3.74 10.73
CA TRP A 29 1.12 -2.64 10.28
C TRP A 29 2.57 -2.87 10.66
N GLY A 30 3.47 -2.13 10.02
CA GLY A 30 4.89 -2.20 10.31
C GLY A 30 5.21 -1.87 11.77
N ARG A 31 6.22 -2.53 12.35
CA ARG A 31 6.79 -2.22 13.66
C ARG A 31 8.05 -1.37 13.49
N ALA A 32 8.26 -0.37 14.35
CA ALA A 32 9.47 0.44 14.31
C ALA A 32 10.70 -0.41 14.70
N LEU A 33 11.86 -0.12 14.11
CA LEU A 33 13.10 -0.86 14.36
C LEU A 33 13.82 -0.36 15.62
N ASP A 34 13.75 0.95 15.92
CA ASP A 34 14.37 1.55 17.09
C ASP A 34 13.49 1.45 18.36
N GLU A 35 14.12 1.31 19.53
CA GLU A 35 13.41 1.07 20.78
C GLU A 35 12.54 2.25 21.23
N ALA A 36 13.03 3.48 21.04
CA ALA A 36 12.30 4.68 21.41
C ALA A 36 10.99 4.82 20.61
N ALA A 37 11.04 4.63 19.29
CA ALA A 37 9.83 4.61 18.46
C ALA A 37 8.95 3.40 18.74
N ARG A 38 9.50 2.23 19.11
CA ARG A 38 8.69 1.08 19.56
C ARG A 38 7.89 1.41 20.82
N ARG A 39 8.49 2.06 21.82
CA ARG A 39 7.79 2.49 23.04
C ARG A 39 6.69 3.51 22.71
N LYS A 40 7.02 4.50 21.87
CA LYS A 40 6.04 5.50 21.40
C LYS A 40 4.88 4.85 20.64
N ALA A 41 5.16 3.89 19.76
CA ALA A 41 4.15 3.15 19.03
C ALA A 41 3.26 2.32 19.97
N SER A 42 3.85 1.62 20.95
CA SER A 42 3.09 0.82 21.92
C SER A 42 2.15 1.67 22.78
N TRP A 43 2.58 2.87 23.19
CA TRP A 43 1.70 3.80 23.90
C TRP A 43 0.54 4.27 23.02
N ARG A 44 0.79 4.59 21.75
CA ARG A 44 -0.26 4.94 20.79
C ARG A 44 -1.23 3.79 20.56
N ASP A 45 -0.71 2.57 20.40
CA ASP A 45 -1.53 1.38 20.20
C ASP A 45 -2.49 1.19 21.38
N ARG A 46 -2.03 1.34 22.62
CA ARG A 46 -2.88 1.33 23.82
C ARG A 46 -3.92 2.45 23.81
N LEU A 47 -3.51 3.69 23.50
CA LEU A 47 -4.42 4.85 23.47
C LEU A 47 -5.56 4.68 22.47
N PHE A 48 -5.31 3.99 21.35
CA PHE A 48 -6.31 3.77 20.31
C PHE A 48 -6.93 2.37 20.32
N ASN A 49 -6.78 1.61 21.42
CA ASN A 49 -7.27 0.24 21.58
C ASN A 49 -6.85 -0.71 20.43
N ARG A 50 -5.58 -0.67 20.03
CA ARG A 50 -5.03 -1.45 18.92
C ARG A 50 -4.09 -2.52 19.44
N GLU A 51 -4.23 -3.74 18.91
CA GLU A 51 -3.24 -4.80 19.08
C GLU A 51 -2.47 -4.98 17.77
N ARG A 52 -1.17 -4.68 17.79
CA ARG A 52 -0.36 -4.68 16.58
C ARG A 52 0.12 -6.07 16.20
N CYS A 53 -0.18 -6.48 14.97
CA CYS A 53 0.49 -7.58 14.30
C CYS A 53 1.48 -7.00 13.30
N SER A 54 2.76 -7.39 13.38
CA SER A 54 3.81 -6.86 12.50
C SER A 54 3.68 -7.46 11.11
N ALA A 55 3.25 -6.65 10.14
CA ALA A 55 3.09 -7.09 8.75
C ALA A 55 4.39 -7.57 8.09
N PHE A 56 5.55 -7.01 8.48
CA PHE A 56 6.86 -7.33 7.87
C PHE A 56 7.49 -8.62 8.36
N THR A 57 7.00 -9.18 9.46
CA THR A 57 7.56 -10.38 10.08
C THR A 57 6.49 -11.46 10.22
N LEU A 58 5.40 -11.36 9.47
CA LEU A 58 4.29 -12.29 9.61
C LEU A 58 4.64 -13.62 8.93
N ASP A 59 4.79 -14.65 9.75
CA ASP A 59 4.94 -16.05 9.36
C ASP A 59 3.86 -16.90 10.05
N ASP A 60 3.81 -18.19 9.74
CA ASP A 60 2.81 -19.11 10.29
C ASP A 60 2.82 -19.16 11.83
N ALA A 61 4.01 -19.15 12.45
CA ALA A 61 4.12 -19.22 13.91
C ALA A 61 3.53 -17.96 14.56
N ARG A 62 3.90 -16.79 14.06
CA ARG A 62 3.39 -15.50 14.54
C ARG A 62 1.91 -15.30 14.23
N ALA A 63 1.43 -15.82 13.11
CA ALA A 63 0.00 -15.81 12.80
C ALA A 63 -0.79 -16.62 13.85
N ARG A 64 -0.31 -17.82 14.23
CA ARG A 64 -0.93 -18.63 15.29
C ARG A 64 -0.88 -17.94 16.66
N GLU A 65 0.26 -17.34 17.01
CA GLU A 65 0.39 -16.56 18.25
C GLU A 65 -0.59 -15.39 18.31
N PHE A 66 -0.69 -14.62 17.22
CA PHE A 66 -1.60 -13.49 17.13
C PHE A 66 -3.05 -13.93 17.11
N TYR A 67 -3.39 -15.04 16.46
CA TYR A 67 -4.72 -15.65 16.53
C TYR A 67 -5.08 -16.02 17.98
N ALA A 68 -4.18 -16.66 18.72
CA ALA A 68 -4.41 -17.00 20.13
C ALA A 68 -4.59 -15.75 21.01
N LEU A 69 -3.85 -14.67 20.74
CA LEU A 69 -4.07 -13.37 21.39
C LEU A 69 -5.45 -12.81 21.04
N ALA A 70 -5.82 -12.85 19.76
CA ALA A 70 -7.07 -12.32 19.24
C ALA A 70 -8.30 -13.05 19.77
N ARG A 71 -8.19 -14.35 20.05
CA ARG A 71 -9.23 -15.14 20.73
C ARG A 71 -9.45 -14.75 22.19
N ARG A 72 -8.41 -14.22 22.86
CA ARG A 72 -8.45 -13.83 24.27
C ARG A 72 -8.81 -12.36 24.49
N ARG A 73 -8.77 -11.54 23.44
CA ARG A 73 -9.06 -10.10 23.51
C ARG A 73 -10.30 -9.74 22.70
N PRO A 74 -11.11 -8.78 23.16
CA PRO A 74 -12.36 -8.42 22.51
C PRO A 74 -12.15 -7.54 21.27
N MET A 75 -11.28 -7.94 20.34
CA MET A 75 -11.10 -7.23 19.07
C MET A 75 -12.34 -7.40 18.18
N ARG A 76 -12.78 -6.32 17.55
CA ARG A 76 -14.04 -6.24 16.80
C ARG A 76 -13.86 -6.17 15.30
N PHE A 77 -12.67 -5.79 14.85
CA PHE A 77 -12.30 -5.71 13.45
C PHE A 77 -10.77 -5.78 13.32
N ALA A 78 -10.30 -5.86 12.08
CA ALA A 78 -8.89 -5.69 11.76
C ALA A 78 -8.68 -4.52 10.80
N TYR A 79 -7.52 -3.89 10.88
CA TYR A 79 -7.10 -2.80 10.02
C TYR A 79 -5.65 -3.00 9.57
N GLY A 80 -5.36 -2.90 8.27
CA GLY A 80 -3.99 -2.93 7.78
C GLY A 80 -3.83 -3.19 6.28
N TYR A 81 -2.67 -3.70 5.89
CA TYR A 81 -2.38 -3.99 4.48
C TYR A 81 -3.17 -5.21 3.98
N PRO A 82 -3.73 -5.18 2.74
CA PRO A 82 -4.31 -6.33 2.06
C PRO A 82 -3.44 -7.59 2.14
N SER A 83 -2.14 -7.47 1.81
CA SER A 83 -1.19 -8.60 1.81
C SER A 83 -1.05 -9.25 3.18
N ALA A 84 -0.91 -8.45 4.24
CA ALA A 84 -0.74 -8.93 5.60
C ALA A 84 -1.99 -9.63 6.13
N LEU A 85 -3.17 -9.08 5.86
CA LEU A 85 -4.45 -9.69 6.25
C LEU A 85 -4.71 -11.00 5.50
N ALA A 86 -4.43 -11.04 4.20
CA ALA A 86 -4.54 -12.24 3.39
C ALA A 86 -3.54 -13.33 3.82
N ALA A 87 -2.30 -12.95 4.17
CA ALA A 87 -1.29 -13.86 4.70
C ALA A 87 -1.71 -14.44 6.06
N PHE A 88 -2.21 -13.60 6.96
CA PHE A 88 -2.75 -14.04 8.25
C PHE A 88 -3.91 -15.02 8.09
N ALA A 89 -4.88 -14.70 7.21
CA ALA A 89 -5.97 -15.61 6.88
C ALA A 89 -5.45 -16.93 6.29
N GLY A 90 -4.49 -16.89 5.37
CA GLY A 90 -3.86 -18.08 4.81
C GLY A 90 -3.20 -18.96 5.85
N ALA A 91 -2.43 -18.37 6.77
CA ALA A 91 -1.73 -19.10 7.83
C ALA A 91 -2.70 -19.72 8.85
N ILE A 92 -3.79 -19.03 9.21
CA ILE A 92 -4.85 -19.57 10.06
C ILE A 92 -5.52 -20.77 9.39
N ALA A 93 -5.92 -20.62 8.13
CA ALA A 93 -6.56 -21.69 7.38
C ALA A 93 -5.64 -22.91 7.21
N GLY A 94 -4.37 -22.68 6.85
CA GLY A 94 -3.37 -23.74 6.71
C GLY A 94 -3.04 -24.46 8.02
N ALA A 95 -3.24 -23.78 9.17
CA ALA A 95 -3.10 -24.38 10.49
C ALA A 95 -4.38 -25.09 10.99
N GLY A 96 -5.46 -25.14 10.19
CA GLY A 96 -6.74 -25.72 10.60
C GLY A 96 -7.47 -24.93 11.69
N LEU A 97 -7.14 -23.65 11.87
CA LEU A 97 -7.78 -22.79 12.85
C LEU A 97 -9.03 -22.12 12.26
N ASP A 98 -10.08 -21.99 13.07
CA ASP A 98 -11.31 -21.31 12.65
C ASP A 98 -11.18 -19.78 12.76
N GLY A 99 -10.92 -19.10 11.63
CA GLY A 99 -10.84 -17.64 11.59
C GLY A 99 -12.14 -16.93 12.00
N ARG A 100 -13.31 -17.55 11.81
CA ARG A 100 -14.62 -16.99 12.17
C ARG A 100 -14.78 -16.86 13.68
N ALA A 101 -14.09 -17.72 14.42
CA ALA A 101 -14.03 -17.67 15.87
C ALA A 101 -13.45 -16.34 16.39
N LEU A 102 -12.74 -15.55 15.58
CA LEU A 102 -12.30 -14.21 15.98
C LEU A 102 -13.46 -13.23 16.17
N GLY A 103 -14.63 -13.47 15.56
CA GLY A 103 -15.82 -12.63 15.71
C GLY A 103 -15.62 -11.20 15.18
N TRP A 104 -14.70 -11.00 14.23
CA TRP A 104 -14.48 -9.71 13.61
C TRP A 104 -15.64 -9.35 12.67
N ARG A 105 -16.09 -8.11 12.72
CA ARG A 105 -17.18 -7.60 11.87
C ARG A 105 -16.69 -7.20 10.49
N ALA A 106 -15.45 -6.69 10.43
CA ALA A 106 -14.80 -6.36 9.16
C ALA A 106 -13.28 -6.49 9.23
N ALA A 107 -12.66 -6.61 8.06
CA ALA A 107 -11.26 -6.36 7.80
C ALA A 107 -11.15 -5.12 6.90
N VAL A 108 -10.57 -4.05 7.43
CA VAL A 108 -10.39 -2.77 6.75
C VAL A 108 -8.98 -2.71 6.17
N THR A 109 -8.89 -2.45 4.88
CA THR A 109 -7.65 -2.45 4.11
C THR A 109 -7.29 -1.06 3.62
N THR A 110 -6.00 -0.85 3.40
CA THR A 110 -5.45 0.39 2.81
C THR A 110 -4.01 0.18 2.34
N ALA A 111 -3.48 1.21 1.66
CA ALA A 111 -2.07 1.39 1.30
C ALA A 111 -1.47 0.39 0.28
N GLU A 112 -2.21 -0.62 -0.14
CA GLU A 112 -1.90 -1.50 -1.28
C GLU A 112 -3.17 -1.72 -2.10
N VAL A 113 -3.02 -2.19 -3.34
CA VAL A 113 -4.18 -2.63 -4.14
C VAL A 113 -4.74 -3.91 -3.49
N LEU A 114 -6.01 -3.86 -3.09
CA LEU A 114 -6.73 -5.06 -2.65
C LEU A 114 -7.18 -5.86 -3.88
N HIS A 115 -6.55 -7.01 -4.11
CA HIS A 115 -6.93 -7.92 -5.19
C HIS A 115 -8.12 -8.82 -4.81
N ASP A 116 -8.91 -9.23 -5.81
CA ASP A 116 -10.12 -10.04 -5.61
C ASP A 116 -9.82 -11.34 -4.83
N HIS A 117 -8.74 -12.06 -5.19
CA HIS A 117 -8.31 -13.26 -4.47
C HIS A 117 -7.92 -13.01 -2.99
N GLN A 118 -7.41 -11.82 -2.66
CA GLN A 118 -7.10 -11.43 -1.28
C GLN A 118 -8.40 -11.17 -0.53
N ARG A 119 -9.32 -10.40 -1.14
CA ARG A 119 -10.64 -10.11 -0.59
C ARG A 119 -11.41 -11.41 -0.29
N GLU A 120 -11.47 -12.32 -1.25
CA GLU A 120 -12.12 -13.63 -1.11
C GLU A 120 -11.51 -14.46 0.01
N ARG A 121 -10.17 -14.52 0.09
CA ARG A 121 -9.47 -15.24 1.15
C ARG A 121 -9.77 -14.65 2.53
N ILE A 122 -9.67 -13.33 2.68
CA ILE A 122 -9.94 -12.63 3.94
C ILE A 122 -11.40 -12.88 4.36
N ALA A 123 -12.36 -12.66 3.46
CA ALA A 123 -13.79 -12.80 3.74
C ALA A 123 -14.17 -14.24 4.11
N SER A 124 -13.69 -15.23 3.34
CA SER A 124 -14.06 -16.63 3.53
C SER A 124 -13.49 -17.23 4.83
N VAL A 125 -12.23 -16.93 5.14
CA VAL A 125 -11.53 -17.48 6.31
C VAL A 125 -11.91 -16.75 7.59
N LEU A 126 -11.93 -15.42 7.58
CA LEU A 126 -12.21 -14.63 8.79
C LEU A 126 -13.72 -14.45 9.02
N GLY A 127 -14.56 -14.74 8.02
CA GLY A 127 -16.01 -14.67 8.13
C GLY A 127 -16.54 -13.24 8.36
N CYS A 128 -15.86 -12.24 7.80
CA CYS A 128 -16.17 -10.82 8.03
C CYS A 128 -16.28 -10.04 6.73
N ALA A 129 -16.87 -8.84 6.78
CA ALA A 129 -16.88 -7.93 5.64
C ALA A 129 -15.46 -7.45 5.32
N VAL A 130 -15.16 -7.18 4.05
CA VAL A 130 -13.89 -6.56 3.66
C VAL A 130 -14.19 -5.16 3.16
N ALA A 131 -13.53 -4.19 3.77
CA ALA A 131 -13.63 -2.79 3.41
C ALA A 131 -12.26 -2.31 2.94
N ASP A 132 -12.23 -1.42 1.97
CA ASP A 132 -10.99 -0.82 1.48
C ASP A 132 -11.04 0.71 1.45
N SER A 133 -9.87 1.32 1.41
CA SER A 133 -9.70 2.76 1.28
C SER A 133 -8.53 3.09 0.37
N TYR A 134 -8.80 3.95 -0.60
CA TYR A 134 -7.83 4.44 -1.55
C TYR A 134 -7.28 5.80 -1.13
N GLY A 135 -5.99 6.03 -1.33
CA GLY A 135 -5.34 7.27 -0.96
C GLY A 135 -3.83 7.24 -1.12
N CYS A 136 -3.17 8.34 -0.78
CA CYS A 136 -1.72 8.45 -0.76
C CYS A 136 -1.23 9.25 0.47
N ALA A 137 0.07 9.28 0.70
CA ALA A 137 0.63 9.96 1.86
C ALA A 137 0.44 11.49 1.78
N GLU A 138 0.36 12.03 0.56
CA GLU A 138 0.29 13.45 0.26
C GLU A 138 -1.09 14.06 0.54
N VAL A 139 -2.18 13.29 0.31
CA VAL A 139 -3.57 13.78 0.48
C VAL A 139 -4.38 12.99 1.51
N GLY A 140 -3.83 11.91 2.06
CA GLY A 140 -4.56 11.00 2.92
C GLY A 140 -5.55 10.14 2.14
N VAL A 141 -6.80 10.04 2.61
CA VAL A 141 -7.83 9.19 1.98
C VAL A 141 -8.48 9.94 0.84
N ALA A 142 -8.39 9.37 -0.36
CA ALA A 142 -9.00 9.88 -1.58
C ALA A 142 -10.38 9.25 -1.86
N ALA A 143 -10.59 7.99 -1.49
CA ALA A 143 -11.89 7.33 -1.60
C ALA A 143 -12.06 6.21 -0.58
N LEU A 144 -13.32 5.92 -0.21
CA LEU A 144 -13.69 4.93 0.79
C LEU A 144 -14.68 3.93 0.18
N GLU A 145 -14.41 2.64 0.30
CA GLU A 145 -15.37 1.61 -0.14
C GLU A 145 -16.59 1.60 0.79
N CYS A 146 -17.80 1.46 0.23
CA CYS A 146 -19.03 1.21 0.98
C CYS A 146 -19.41 -0.28 0.97
N PRO A 147 -20.41 -0.72 1.76
CA PRO A 147 -20.85 -2.12 1.77
C PRO A 147 -21.29 -2.68 0.40
N GLU A 148 -21.72 -1.83 -0.54
CA GLU A 148 -22.06 -2.21 -1.93
C GLU A 148 -20.83 -2.30 -2.86
N GLY A 149 -19.61 -2.14 -2.33
CA GLY A 149 -18.36 -2.27 -3.08
C GLY A 149 -17.92 -1.04 -3.88
N SER A 150 -18.71 0.05 -3.87
CA SER A 150 -18.32 1.30 -4.55
C SER A 150 -17.41 2.19 -3.70
N TYR A 151 -16.45 2.87 -4.32
CA TYR A 151 -15.53 3.79 -3.65
C TYR A 151 -16.06 5.24 -3.72
N HIS A 152 -16.45 5.81 -2.59
CA HIS A 152 -16.97 7.17 -2.48
C HIS A 152 -15.91 8.19 -2.09
N VAL A 153 -15.92 9.35 -2.77
CA VAL A 153 -14.99 10.46 -2.53
C VAL A 153 -15.46 11.33 -1.35
N PRO A 154 -14.62 11.61 -0.33
CA PRO A 154 -14.84 12.69 0.65
C PRO A 154 -14.64 14.06 0.00
N VAL A 155 -15.64 14.53 -0.74
CA VAL A 155 -15.58 15.80 -1.49
C VAL A 155 -15.29 17.02 -0.61
N GLU A 156 -15.55 16.92 0.70
CA GLU A 156 -15.19 17.97 1.66
C GLU A 156 -13.70 18.04 1.97
N SER A 157 -12.92 17.01 1.61
CA SER A 157 -11.50 16.88 1.95
C SER A 157 -10.57 16.82 0.74
N VAL A 158 -11.06 16.28 -0.38
CA VAL A 158 -10.24 16.02 -1.56
C VAL A 158 -11.05 16.18 -2.83
N VAL A 159 -10.43 16.76 -3.86
CA VAL A 159 -10.94 16.70 -5.23
C VAL A 159 -10.19 15.61 -5.97
N VAL A 160 -10.94 14.73 -6.63
CA VAL A 160 -10.42 13.64 -7.45
C VAL A 160 -10.80 13.93 -8.90
N GLU A 161 -9.80 14.11 -9.76
CA GLU A 161 -9.98 14.31 -11.19
C GLU A 161 -9.43 13.10 -11.95
N HIS A 162 -10.12 12.73 -13.03
CA HIS A 162 -9.73 11.66 -13.93
C HIS A 162 -9.32 12.30 -15.24
N VAL A 163 -8.09 12.05 -15.68
CA VAL A 163 -7.58 12.57 -16.97
C VAL A 163 -7.14 11.43 -17.87
N PRO A 164 -7.33 11.53 -19.19
CA PRO A 164 -6.77 10.56 -20.13
C PRO A 164 -5.25 10.43 -19.91
N GLY A 165 -4.79 9.22 -19.65
CA GLY A 165 -3.38 8.86 -19.59
C GLY A 165 -2.85 8.42 -20.95
N GLU A 166 -1.53 8.37 -21.09
CA GLU A 166 -0.84 8.04 -22.35
C GLU A 166 -1.20 6.64 -22.89
N SER A 167 -1.61 5.72 -22.01
CA SER A 167 -1.97 4.34 -22.35
C SER A 167 -3.47 4.11 -22.60
N GLY A 168 -4.29 5.17 -22.62
CA GLY A 168 -5.75 5.07 -22.66
C GLY A 168 -6.40 4.74 -21.31
N ALA A 169 -5.60 4.48 -20.26
CA ALA A 169 -6.08 4.39 -18.88
C ALA A 169 -6.33 5.80 -18.31
N HIS A 170 -7.29 5.94 -17.40
CA HIS A 170 -7.56 7.23 -16.75
C HIS A 170 -6.65 7.41 -15.54
N GLU A 171 -5.75 8.38 -15.61
CA GLU A 171 -4.88 8.75 -14.50
C GLU A 171 -5.62 9.62 -13.49
N VAL A 172 -5.19 9.50 -12.24
CA VAL A 172 -5.80 10.22 -11.12
C VAL A 172 -4.96 11.44 -10.76
N LEU A 173 -5.63 12.59 -10.68
CA LEU A 173 -5.09 13.81 -10.08
C LEU A 173 -5.83 14.09 -8.76
N LEU A 174 -5.08 14.44 -7.72
CA LEU A 174 -5.62 14.70 -6.39
C LEU A 174 -5.33 16.14 -5.96
N THR A 175 -6.33 16.79 -5.35
CA THR A 175 -6.16 18.10 -4.70
C THR A 175 -6.60 18.00 -3.24
N ASP A 176 -5.68 18.24 -2.29
CA ASP A 176 -5.98 18.28 -0.85
C ASP A 176 -6.53 19.66 -0.46
N LEU A 177 -7.68 19.70 0.20
CA LEU A 177 -8.37 20.94 0.59
C LEU A 177 -8.00 21.46 1.98
N HIS A 178 -7.17 20.73 2.74
CA HIS A 178 -6.85 21.00 4.15
C HIS A 178 -5.36 21.03 4.46
N ASN A 179 -4.47 20.68 3.52
CA ASN A 179 -3.01 20.75 3.67
C ASN A 179 -2.46 22.14 3.30
N TYR A 180 -2.72 23.13 4.17
CA TYR A 180 -2.22 24.50 4.00
C TYR A 180 -0.70 24.64 4.14
N SER A 181 -0.02 23.67 4.78
CA SER A 181 1.44 23.68 4.94
C SER A 181 2.19 23.27 3.68
N GLN A 182 1.65 22.30 2.94
CA GLN A 182 2.21 21.82 1.68
C GLN A 182 1.05 21.60 0.71
N PRO A 183 0.52 22.67 0.10
CA PRO A 183 -0.64 22.56 -0.78
C PRO A 183 -0.36 21.60 -1.94
N VAL A 184 -1.23 20.61 -2.08
CA VAL A 184 -1.18 19.61 -3.15
C VAL A 184 -2.36 19.92 -4.07
N ILE A 185 -2.09 20.44 -5.27
CA ILE A 185 -3.11 20.86 -6.23
C ILE A 185 -2.85 20.12 -7.54
N ARG A 186 -3.87 19.41 -8.03
CA ARG A 186 -3.81 18.59 -9.25
C ARG A 186 -2.59 17.67 -9.29
N TYR A 187 -2.29 17.02 -8.18
CA TYR A 187 -1.12 16.15 -8.06
C TYR A 187 -1.36 14.82 -8.76
N ARG A 188 -0.52 14.52 -9.75
CA ARG A 188 -0.51 13.26 -10.47
C ARG A 188 0.09 12.17 -9.58
N VAL A 189 -0.78 11.42 -8.92
CA VAL A 189 -0.37 10.32 -8.02
C VAL A 189 0.28 9.16 -8.78
N GLY A 190 -0.01 9.08 -10.09
CA GLY A 190 0.51 8.04 -10.97
C GLY A 190 -0.23 6.72 -10.84
N ASP A 191 -1.45 6.73 -10.28
CA ASP A 191 -2.38 5.60 -10.29
C ASP A 191 -3.41 5.75 -11.41
N THR A 192 -4.00 4.62 -11.78
CA THR A 192 -5.11 4.52 -12.73
C THR A 192 -6.34 3.96 -12.06
N ILE A 193 -7.49 4.57 -12.37
CA ILE A 193 -8.80 4.14 -11.87
C ILE A 193 -9.74 4.01 -13.05
N ASP A 194 -10.45 2.89 -13.10
CA ASP A 194 -11.49 2.70 -14.12
C ASP A 194 -12.62 3.73 -13.92
N PRO A 195 -13.30 4.14 -15.00
CA PRO A 195 -14.52 4.93 -14.86
C PRO A 195 -15.53 4.23 -13.94
N ALA A 196 -16.19 4.99 -13.07
CA ALA A 196 -17.27 4.44 -12.28
C ALA A 196 -18.46 4.06 -13.19
N PRO A 197 -19.16 2.94 -12.92
CA PRO A 197 -20.29 2.50 -13.75
C PRO A 197 -21.55 3.39 -13.61
N GLY A 198 -21.54 4.34 -12.67
CA GLY A 198 -22.67 5.23 -12.38
C GLY A 198 -22.80 5.49 -10.87
N PRO A 199 -23.91 6.10 -10.41
CA PRO A 199 -24.19 6.30 -8.99
C PRO A 199 -24.27 4.96 -8.23
N CYS A 200 -23.92 4.98 -6.94
CA CYS A 200 -24.00 3.79 -6.10
C CYS A 200 -25.42 3.53 -5.60
N GLY A 201 -25.83 2.26 -5.54
CA GLY A 201 -27.09 1.81 -4.94
C GLY A 201 -27.18 1.98 -3.42
N CYS A 202 -26.08 2.33 -2.74
CA CYS A 202 -26.05 2.47 -1.28
C CYS A 202 -26.76 3.75 -0.76
N GLY A 203 -27.25 4.62 -1.66
CA GLY A 203 -28.00 5.83 -1.33
C GLY A 203 -27.16 7.04 -0.91
N ARG A 204 -25.82 6.93 -0.84
CA ARG A 204 -24.94 8.06 -0.51
C ARG A 204 -24.82 9.03 -1.69
N PRO A 205 -25.06 10.34 -1.52
CA PRO A 205 -24.98 11.33 -2.60
C PRO A 205 -23.54 11.75 -2.93
N LEU A 206 -22.55 10.91 -2.63
CA LEU A 206 -21.14 11.19 -2.86
C LEU A 206 -20.72 10.63 -4.23
N PRO A 207 -19.90 11.37 -5.01
CA PRO A 207 -19.30 10.84 -6.22
C PRO A 207 -18.58 9.53 -5.94
N VAL A 208 -18.62 8.64 -6.92
CA VAL A 208 -17.90 7.37 -6.88
C VAL A 208 -16.77 7.36 -7.89
N VAL A 209 -15.69 6.70 -7.52
CA VAL A 209 -14.63 6.31 -8.45
C VAL A 209 -14.77 4.83 -8.76
N GLY A 210 -14.32 4.40 -9.93
CA GLY A 210 -14.34 2.99 -10.30
C GLY A 210 -13.21 2.21 -9.62
N ARG A 211 -12.87 1.06 -10.18
CA ARG A 211 -11.89 0.15 -9.59
C ARG A 211 -10.49 0.76 -9.65
N VAL A 212 -9.82 0.78 -8.50
CA VAL A 212 -8.42 1.20 -8.41
C VAL A 212 -7.55 0.08 -8.97
N GLN A 213 -6.90 0.34 -10.10
CA GLN A 213 -5.94 -0.60 -10.70
C GLN A 213 -4.57 -0.50 -10.02
N GLY A 214 -4.33 0.60 -9.31
CA GLY A 214 -3.05 0.95 -8.71
C GLY A 214 -2.19 1.79 -9.66
N ARG A 215 -0.88 1.80 -9.43
CA ARG A 215 0.06 2.63 -10.19
C ARG A 215 -0.05 2.33 -11.69
N ALA A 216 -0.05 3.37 -12.54
CA ALA A 216 0.09 3.24 -13.99
C ALA A 216 1.37 2.44 -14.27
N GLY A 217 1.25 1.27 -14.92
CA GLY A 217 2.36 0.32 -15.08
C GLY A 217 2.59 -0.61 -13.87
N GLY A 218 1.61 -0.73 -12.97
CA GLY A 218 1.69 -1.43 -11.67
C GLY A 218 1.94 -2.93 -11.74
N ILE A 219 1.95 -3.50 -12.94
CA ILE A 219 2.44 -4.85 -13.18
C ILE A 219 3.59 -4.76 -14.16
N VAL A 220 4.77 -5.14 -13.69
CA VAL A 220 5.96 -5.31 -14.52
C VAL A 220 6.11 -6.78 -14.84
N THR A 221 6.26 -7.08 -16.11
CA THR A 221 6.66 -8.41 -16.56
C THR A 221 8.18 -8.50 -16.48
N LEU A 222 8.65 -9.39 -15.63
CA LEU A 222 10.06 -9.74 -15.49
C LEU A 222 10.56 -10.49 -16.72
N PRO A 223 11.89 -10.57 -16.92
CA PRO A 223 12.49 -11.31 -18.04
C PRO A 223 12.03 -12.76 -18.18
N ASP A 224 11.72 -13.42 -17.06
CA ASP A 224 11.24 -14.80 -17.01
C ASP A 224 9.71 -14.93 -17.20
N GLY A 225 9.02 -13.84 -17.53
CA GLY A 225 7.59 -13.79 -17.74
C GLY A 225 6.76 -13.63 -16.46
N ARG A 226 7.37 -13.68 -15.26
CA ARG A 226 6.64 -13.42 -14.02
C ARG A 226 6.13 -11.99 -13.99
N ARG A 227 4.88 -11.81 -13.56
CA ARG A 227 4.23 -10.51 -13.42
C ARG A 227 4.28 -10.10 -11.95
N ILE A 228 5.03 -9.05 -11.64
CA ILE A 228 5.21 -8.56 -10.27
C ILE A 228 4.60 -7.17 -10.11
N ASN A 229 4.18 -6.85 -8.89
CA ASN A 229 3.74 -5.49 -8.58
C ASN A 229 4.93 -4.53 -8.67
N ALA A 230 4.79 -3.47 -9.46
CA ALA A 230 5.85 -2.48 -9.69
C ALA A 230 6.34 -1.79 -8.40
N ASN A 231 5.56 -1.81 -7.31
CA ASN A 231 5.93 -1.23 -6.02
C ASN A 231 6.70 -2.19 -5.10
N LEU A 232 6.82 -3.48 -5.43
CA LEU A 232 7.58 -4.44 -4.61
C LEU A 232 9.02 -3.99 -4.29
N PRO A 233 9.76 -3.34 -5.21
CA PRO A 233 11.09 -2.83 -4.86
C PRO A 233 11.09 -1.83 -3.71
N SER A 234 10.01 -1.06 -3.52
CA SER A 234 9.96 -0.04 -2.45
C SER A 234 10.14 -0.64 -1.05
N TYR A 235 9.80 -1.93 -0.85
CA TYR A 235 10.03 -2.62 0.42
C TYR A 235 11.53 -2.88 0.68
N VAL A 236 12.33 -3.12 -0.36
CA VAL A 236 13.80 -3.27 -0.27
C VAL A 236 14.43 -1.90 0.04
N PHE A 237 14.08 -0.87 -0.73
CA PHE A 237 14.77 0.43 -0.64
C PHE A 237 14.36 1.30 0.55
N LYS A 238 13.25 0.99 1.23
CA LYS A 238 12.80 1.77 2.40
C LYS A 238 13.83 1.80 3.52
N HIS A 239 14.57 0.72 3.73
CA HIS A 239 15.64 0.66 4.71
C HIS A 239 16.87 1.46 4.25
N HIS A 240 17.29 1.27 3.00
CA HIS A 240 18.42 2.00 2.41
C HIS A 240 18.24 3.52 2.43
N GLY A 241 17.02 4.00 2.21
CA GLY A 241 16.70 5.43 2.32
C GLY A 241 16.86 5.97 3.75
N ARG A 242 16.58 5.16 4.78
CA ARG A 242 16.73 5.54 6.20
C ARG A 242 18.19 5.52 6.65
N GLU A 243 18.96 4.55 6.15
CA GLU A 243 20.40 4.45 6.42
C GLU A 243 21.22 5.44 5.58
N GLY A 244 20.60 6.08 4.59
CA GLY A 244 21.28 7.00 3.69
C GLY A 244 22.26 6.30 2.75
N THR A 245 22.06 5.00 2.46
CA THR A 245 22.89 4.26 1.49
C THR A 245 22.40 4.48 0.06
N VAL A 246 21.08 4.49 -0.16
CA VAL A 246 20.47 4.77 -1.47
C VAL A 246 19.46 5.92 -1.33
N ARG A 247 19.56 6.93 -2.20
CA ARG A 247 18.61 8.08 -2.21
C ARG A 247 17.42 7.87 -3.15
N GLU A 248 17.71 7.41 -4.35
CA GLU A 248 16.74 7.13 -5.42
C GLU A 248 17.20 5.85 -6.14
N TYR A 249 16.26 5.10 -6.71
CA TYR A 249 16.51 3.87 -7.45
C TYR A 249 15.62 3.79 -8.70
N GLN A 250 16.08 3.08 -9.72
CA GLN A 250 15.33 2.81 -10.95
C GLN A 250 15.75 1.47 -11.56
N PHE A 251 14.80 0.66 -11.98
CA PHE A 251 15.02 -0.56 -12.75
C PHE A 251 14.89 -0.27 -14.24
N VAL A 252 15.89 -0.65 -15.02
CA VAL A 252 15.92 -0.48 -16.47
C VAL A 252 15.88 -1.85 -17.13
N HIS A 253 14.84 -2.08 -17.94
CA HIS A 253 14.68 -3.30 -18.73
C HIS A 253 15.31 -3.12 -20.11
N PHE A 254 16.31 -3.94 -20.43
CA PHE A 254 16.91 -3.99 -21.75
C PHE A 254 16.25 -5.07 -22.61
N ALA A 255 16.33 -4.89 -23.93
CA ALA A 255 16.04 -5.95 -24.89
C ALA A 255 16.96 -7.17 -24.57
N GLY A 256 16.38 -8.37 -24.56
CA GLY A 256 17.10 -9.61 -24.19
C GLY A 256 16.97 -10.02 -22.72
N GLY A 257 16.16 -9.32 -21.92
CA GLY A 257 15.81 -9.76 -20.56
C GLY A 257 16.84 -9.40 -19.48
N ARG A 258 17.80 -8.53 -19.80
CA ARG A 258 18.70 -7.96 -18.80
C ARG A 258 18.00 -6.84 -18.02
N VAL A 259 18.15 -6.84 -16.70
CA VAL A 259 17.64 -5.78 -15.81
C VAL A 259 18.81 -5.09 -15.12
N GLU A 260 18.92 -3.76 -15.28
CA GLU A 260 19.89 -2.94 -14.56
C GLU A 260 19.18 -2.20 -13.42
N LEU A 261 19.74 -2.26 -12.22
CA LEU A 261 19.32 -1.44 -11.09
C LEU A 261 20.22 -0.21 -11.03
N ARG A 262 19.69 0.94 -11.43
CA ARG A 262 20.33 2.24 -11.23
C ARG A 262 20.02 2.79 -9.86
N ILE A 263 21.02 3.36 -9.20
CA ILE A 263 20.85 4.05 -7.92
C ILE A 263 21.60 5.38 -7.88
N THR A 264 21.06 6.36 -7.15
CA THR A 264 21.85 7.52 -6.71
C THR A 264 22.36 7.24 -5.30
N ALA A 265 23.67 7.32 -5.13
CA ALA A 265 24.34 7.07 -3.86
C ALA A 265 23.92 8.08 -2.78
N GLY A 266 23.60 7.59 -1.59
CA GLY A 266 23.48 8.42 -0.40
C GLY A 266 24.82 8.59 0.33
N PRO A 267 24.86 9.41 1.41
CA PRO A 267 26.11 9.70 2.14
C PRO A 267 26.79 8.46 2.74
N ALA A 268 26.03 7.41 3.03
CA ALA A 268 26.53 6.16 3.60
C ALA A 268 26.87 5.09 2.56
N TRP A 269 26.77 5.41 1.26
CA TRP A 269 27.09 4.47 0.19
C TRP A 269 28.59 4.11 0.20
N ASN A 270 28.87 2.83 0.04
CA ASN A 270 30.19 2.31 -0.30
C ASN A 270 30.02 1.09 -1.23
N ASP A 271 31.06 0.73 -1.98
CA ASP A 271 30.94 -0.36 -2.97
C ASP A 271 30.68 -1.74 -2.35
N ALA A 272 30.90 -1.92 -1.04
CA ALA A 272 30.51 -3.15 -0.36
C ALA A 272 28.99 -3.29 -0.15
N VAL A 273 28.21 -2.22 -0.34
CA VAL A 273 26.73 -2.27 -0.36
C VAL A 273 26.23 -2.86 -1.68
N ARG A 274 26.95 -2.65 -2.79
CA ARG A 274 26.53 -3.06 -4.13
C ARG A 274 26.17 -4.55 -4.24
N PRO A 275 27.04 -5.52 -3.86
CA PRO A 275 26.69 -6.94 -3.97
C PRO A 275 25.58 -7.36 -3.01
N ARG A 276 25.45 -6.70 -1.85
CA ARG A 276 24.36 -6.96 -0.89
C ARG A 276 23.03 -6.51 -1.45
N LEU A 277 22.98 -5.31 -2.02
CA LEU A 277 21.78 -4.78 -2.66
C LEU A 277 21.31 -5.66 -3.83
N ALA A 278 22.23 -6.15 -4.66
CA ALA A 278 21.89 -7.09 -5.72
C ALA A 278 21.29 -8.40 -5.17
N ALA A 279 21.86 -8.94 -4.09
CA ALA A 279 21.35 -10.15 -3.43
C ALA A 279 19.97 -9.94 -2.80
N GLU A 280 19.74 -8.81 -2.13
CA GLU A 280 18.44 -8.46 -1.53
C GLU A 280 17.34 -8.30 -2.60
N VAL A 281 17.68 -7.67 -3.72
CA VAL A 281 16.75 -7.55 -4.86
C VAL A 281 16.44 -8.92 -5.46
N ARG A 282 17.43 -9.78 -5.60
CA ARG A 282 17.22 -11.15 -6.07
C ARG A 282 16.36 -11.96 -5.10
N GLU A 283 16.57 -11.84 -3.80
CA GLU A 283 15.76 -12.51 -2.79
C GLU A 283 14.31 -12.01 -2.81
N ALA A 284 14.12 -10.69 -2.88
CA ALA A 284 12.79 -10.08 -2.82
C ALA A 284 11.99 -10.22 -4.12
N LEU A 285 12.64 -10.12 -5.29
CA LEU A 285 11.97 -10.05 -6.59
C LEU A 285 12.23 -11.30 -7.45
N GLY A 286 13.24 -12.10 -7.13
CA GLY A 286 13.69 -13.23 -7.94
C GLY A 286 14.40 -12.81 -9.23
N VAL A 287 14.98 -11.62 -9.29
CA VAL A 287 15.62 -11.07 -10.49
C VAL A 287 17.07 -10.77 -10.21
N ASP A 288 17.97 -11.27 -11.06
CA ASP A 288 19.37 -10.83 -11.06
C ASP A 288 19.46 -9.44 -11.71
N VAL A 289 20.12 -8.51 -11.01
CA VAL A 289 20.28 -7.13 -11.46
C VAL A 289 21.73 -6.69 -11.49
N ASP A 290 22.10 -5.94 -12.53
CA ASP A 290 23.35 -5.21 -12.56
C ASP A 290 23.19 -3.88 -11.83
N VAL A 291 23.88 -3.69 -10.71
CA VAL A 291 23.77 -2.44 -9.94
C VAL A 291 24.70 -1.39 -10.50
N ARG A 292 24.15 -0.26 -10.97
CA ARG A 292 24.88 0.89 -11.52
C ARG A 292 24.62 2.14 -10.69
N VAL A 293 25.69 2.81 -10.26
CA VAL A 293 25.57 4.11 -9.59
C VAL A 293 25.51 5.21 -10.65
N VAL A 294 24.50 6.07 -10.57
CA VAL A 294 24.30 7.22 -11.46
C VAL A 294 24.27 8.51 -10.64
N PRO A 295 24.77 9.64 -11.19
CA PRO A 295 24.83 10.90 -10.45
C PRO A 295 23.44 11.51 -10.20
N ARG A 296 22.50 11.33 -11.16
CA ARG A 296 21.11 11.78 -11.06
C ARG A 296 20.24 11.03 -12.06
N PHE A 297 18.94 10.95 -11.78
CA PHE A 297 17.94 10.52 -12.76
C PHE A 297 17.41 11.70 -13.56
N GLU A 298 17.24 11.51 -14.87
CA GLU A 298 16.51 12.47 -15.69
C GLU A 298 15.01 12.41 -15.35
N ARG A 299 14.45 13.56 -14.97
CA ARG A 299 13.02 13.68 -14.68
C ARG A 299 12.31 14.20 -15.93
N ARG A 300 11.53 13.34 -16.58
CA ARG A 300 10.66 13.74 -17.69
C ARG A 300 9.26 14.07 -17.13
N GLY A 301 8.93 15.36 -17.07
CA GLY A 301 7.60 15.85 -16.68
C GLY A 301 7.40 16.13 -15.18
N VAL A 302 6.18 16.56 -14.84
CA VAL A 302 5.74 16.87 -13.47
C VAL A 302 5.03 15.64 -12.89
N GLY A 303 5.69 14.91 -12.00
CA GLY A 303 5.14 13.68 -11.43
C GLY A 303 6.16 12.87 -10.64
N LYS A 304 5.70 11.75 -10.08
CA LYS A 304 6.54 10.82 -9.32
C LYS A 304 7.49 10.07 -10.28
N HIS A 305 8.72 9.85 -9.83
CA HIS A 305 9.72 9.06 -10.55
C HIS A 305 9.16 7.66 -10.88
N LYS A 306 9.38 7.18 -12.13
CA LYS A 306 9.03 5.82 -12.55
C LYS A 306 10.12 4.87 -12.10
N ASP A 307 9.75 3.95 -11.19
CA ASP A 307 10.66 2.97 -10.61
C ASP A 307 11.11 1.92 -11.64
N TRP A 308 10.35 1.72 -12.72
CA TRP A 308 10.65 0.79 -13.82
C TRP A 308 10.50 1.50 -15.16
N VAL A 309 11.50 1.33 -16.03
CA VAL A 309 11.51 1.89 -17.40
C VAL A 309 12.12 0.89 -18.38
N ARG A 310 11.73 0.95 -19.65
CA ARG A 310 12.49 0.26 -20.72
C ARG A 310 13.67 1.11 -21.16
N ALA A 311 14.77 0.47 -21.54
CA ALA A 311 15.98 1.14 -21.98
C ALA A 311 15.71 2.07 -23.19
N GLU A 312 14.85 1.64 -24.11
CA GLU A 312 14.37 2.44 -25.25
C GLU A 312 13.70 3.75 -24.83
N GLU A 313 12.94 3.76 -23.71
CA GLU A 313 12.25 4.96 -23.21
C GLU A 313 13.24 6.05 -22.75
N ILE A 314 14.43 5.63 -22.34
CA ILE A 314 15.51 6.50 -21.88
C ILE A 314 16.61 6.69 -22.92
N GLY A 315 16.40 6.23 -24.16
CA GLY A 315 17.34 6.41 -25.27
C GLY A 315 18.58 5.50 -25.20
N GLU A 316 18.50 4.41 -24.46
CA GLU A 316 19.54 3.39 -24.38
C GLU A 316 19.01 2.12 -25.05
N GLY A 317 19.39 1.89 -26.32
CA GLY A 317 19.02 0.71 -27.09
C GLY A 317 20.18 -0.28 -27.19
#